data_AF-A0A6I2R5Q6-F1
#
_entry.id   AF-A0A6I2R5Q6-F1
#
_cell.length_a   1.000
_cell.length_b   1.000
_cell.length_c   1.000
_cell.angle_alpha   90.00
_cell.angle_beta   90.00
_cell.angle_gamma   90.00
#
_symmetry.space_group_name_H-M   'P 1'
#
loop_
_entity.id
_entity.type
_entity.pdbx_description
1 polymer ?
#
loop_
_entity_poly.entity_id
_entity_poly.type
_entity_poly.pdbx_seq_one_letter_code
_entity_poly.pdbx_strand_id
1 'polypeptide(L)'
;MLKNNYPYAVIVRYDFDDDMGVYPCKDESQAKDLLKRFFEAEVAEDKANGHDFEAEISDDGWSATITNYRRDGSIDHTWWTIGNVYGDGDDFA
;
A
#
# COMPACT_ATOMS: atom_id res chain seq x y z
N MET A 1 -1.67 22.77 -8.39
CA MET A 1 -2.60 21.80 -7.82
C MET A 1 -1.89 20.46 -7.79
N LEU A 2 -1.79 19.83 -6.61
CA LEU A 2 -1.09 18.55 -6.42
C LEU A 2 -1.66 17.50 -7.39
N LYS A 3 -2.98 17.45 -7.52
CA LYS A 3 -3.70 16.59 -8.48
C LYS A 3 -3.30 16.77 -9.94
N ASN A 4 -2.84 17.95 -10.35
CA ASN A 4 -2.45 18.18 -11.76
C ASN A 4 -1.12 17.49 -12.11
N ASN A 5 -0.26 17.31 -11.10
CA ASN A 5 1.05 16.69 -11.28
C ASN A 5 1.09 15.26 -10.75
N TYR A 6 0.25 14.95 -9.76
CA TYR A 6 0.15 13.68 -9.07
C TYR A 6 -1.32 13.34 -8.78
N PRO A 7 -2.09 12.94 -9.80
CA PRO A 7 -3.51 12.60 -9.65
C PRO A 7 -3.77 11.30 -8.89
N TYR A 8 -2.73 10.48 -8.66
CA TYR A 8 -2.83 9.22 -7.93
C TYR A 8 -1.88 9.21 -6.74
N ALA A 9 -2.14 8.35 -5.75
CA ALA A 9 -1.18 8.04 -4.70
C ALA A 9 -1.30 6.57 -4.30
N VAL A 10 -0.16 5.93 -4.02
CA VAL A 10 -0.15 4.65 -3.29
C VAL A 10 -0.17 4.98 -1.80
N ILE A 11 -1.12 4.39 -1.09
CA ILE A 11 -1.31 4.56 0.35
C ILE A 11 -0.97 3.21 1.00
N VAL A 12 -0.07 3.25 1.97
CA VAL A 12 0.41 2.07 2.71
C VAL A 12 0.01 2.21 4.17
N ARG A 13 -0.61 1.17 4.72
CA ARG A 13 -1.01 1.07 6.12
C ARG A 13 -0.49 -0.21 6.73
N TYR A 14 -0.02 -0.09 7.96
CA TYR A 14 0.34 -1.21 8.82
C TYR A 14 -0.55 -1.17 10.06
N ASP A 15 -1.02 -2.32 10.53
CA ASP A 15 -1.87 -2.38 11.74
C ASP A 15 -1.17 -1.89 13.01
N PHE A 16 0.16 -2.01 13.06
CA PHE A 16 0.97 -1.65 14.22
C PHE A 16 1.48 -0.20 14.19
N ASP A 17 1.20 0.55 13.12
CA ASP A 17 1.70 1.90 12.91
C ASP A 17 0.54 2.90 12.75
N ASP A 18 0.59 3.98 13.50
CA ASP A 18 -0.38 5.09 13.37
C ASP A 18 -0.07 5.95 12.13
N ASP A 19 1.17 5.87 11.62
CA ASP A 19 1.60 6.58 10.42
C ASP A 19 1.16 5.85 9.14
N MET A 20 1.07 6.61 8.05
CA MET A 20 0.71 6.09 6.73
C MET A 20 1.73 6.53 5.68
N GLY A 21 2.20 5.58 4.89
CA GLY A 21 3.00 5.88 3.71
C GLY A 21 2.11 6.43 2.61
N VAL A 22 2.37 7.65 2.14
CA VAL A 22 1.63 8.25 1.01
C VAL A 22 2.61 8.61 -0.09
N TYR A 23 2.47 7.98 -1.25
CA TYR A 23 3.40 8.09 -2.37
C TYR A 23 2.70 8.67 -3.61
N PRO A 24 2.81 9.99 -3.86
CA PRO A 24 2.19 10.63 -5.02
C PRO A 24 2.72 10.08 -6.35
N CYS A 25 1.81 9.80 -7.28
CA CYS A 25 2.07 9.19 -8.57
C CYS A 25 1.44 10.03 -9.70
N LYS A 26 2.18 10.16 -10.80
CA LYS A 26 1.83 10.99 -11.97
C LYS A 26 0.71 10.39 -12.80
N ASP A 27 0.56 9.07 -12.78
CA ASP A 27 -0.46 8.34 -13.52
C ASP A 27 -0.77 6.99 -12.83
N GLU A 28 -1.86 6.35 -13.27
CA GLU A 28 -2.36 5.10 -12.70
C GLU A 28 -1.36 3.95 -12.90
N SER A 29 -0.68 3.91 -14.05
CA SER A 29 0.31 2.87 -14.34
C SER A 29 1.45 2.92 -13.35
N GLN A 30 1.99 4.13 -13.10
CA GLN A 30 3.03 4.35 -12.11
C GLN A 30 2.58 3.92 -10.71
N ALA A 31 1.32 4.23 -10.33
CA ALA A 31 0.79 3.84 -9.04
C ALA A 31 0.69 2.30 -8.89
N LYS A 32 0.20 1.61 -9.92
CA LYS A 32 0.12 0.13 -9.93
C LYS A 32 1.49 -0.53 -9.88
N ASP A 33 2.44 -0.03 -10.69
CA ASP A 33 3.81 -0.55 -10.69
C ASP A 33 4.49 -0.34 -9.33
N LEU A 34 4.28 0.82 -8.71
CA LEU A 34 4.83 1.13 -7.39
C LEU A 34 4.20 0.25 -6.29
N LEU A 35 2.87 0.13 -6.27
CA LEU A 35 2.15 -0.72 -5.32
C LEU A 35 2.64 -2.16 -5.43
N LYS A 36 2.66 -2.70 -6.66
CA LYS A 36 3.13 -4.07 -6.92
C LYS A 36 4.56 -4.26 -6.45
N ARG A 37 5.45 -3.31 -6.70
CA ARG A 37 6.85 -3.38 -6.25
C ARG A 37 6.97 -3.42 -4.73
N PHE A 38 6.19 -2.62 -4.00
CA PHE A 38 6.20 -2.66 -2.53
C PHE A 38 5.68 -4.00 -2.00
N PHE A 39 4.53 -4.44 -2.52
CA PHE A 39 3.94 -5.73 -2.16
C PHE A 39 4.89 -6.90 -2.42
N GLU A 40 5.48 -6.98 -3.62
CA GLU A 40 6.40 -8.07 -3.97
C GLU A 40 7.68 -8.06 -3.12
N ALA A 41 8.15 -6.88 -2.69
CA ALA A 41 9.31 -6.76 -1.81
C ALA A 41 9.00 -7.32 -0.41
N GLU A 42 7.86 -6.97 0.19
CA GLU A 42 7.47 -7.51 1.51
C GLU A 42 7.20 -9.01 1.46
N VAL A 43 6.51 -9.50 0.42
CA VAL A 43 6.31 -10.95 0.20
C VAL A 43 7.65 -11.69 0.09
N ALA A 44 8.64 -11.10 -0.59
CA ALA A 44 9.97 -11.70 -0.71
C ALA A 44 10.69 -11.76 0.63
N GLU A 45 10.57 -10.71 1.46
CA GLU A 45 11.13 -10.66 2.81
C GLU A 45 10.48 -11.69 3.74
N ASP A 46 9.15 -11.77 3.76
CA ASP A 46 8.42 -12.76 4.57
C ASP A 46 8.78 -14.20 4.20
N LYS A 47 8.92 -14.49 2.90
CA LYS A 47 9.40 -15.79 2.41
C LYS A 47 10.82 -16.08 2.85
N ALA A 48 11.72 -15.10 2.75
CA ALA A 48 13.12 -15.27 3.13
C ALA A 48 13.30 -15.54 4.63
N ASN A 49 12.42 -14.96 5.45
CA ASN A 49 12.42 -15.14 6.91
C ASN A 49 11.60 -16.35 7.38
N GLY A 50 10.90 -17.04 6.47
CA GLY A 50 10.07 -18.19 6.79
C GLY A 50 8.87 -17.83 7.67
N HIS A 51 8.32 -16.63 7.47
CA HIS A 51 7.10 -16.20 8.13
C HIS A 51 5.88 -16.98 7.61
N ASP A 52 4.88 -17.14 8.47
CA ASP A 52 3.58 -17.65 8.08
C ASP A 52 2.70 -16.46 7.68
N PHE A 53 2.22 -16.45 6.44
CA PHE A 53 1.48 -15.31 5.90
C PHE A 53 0.61 -15.69 4.71
N GLU A 54 -0.41 -14.89 4.49
CA GLU A 54 -1.20 -14.85 3.26
C GLU A 54 -0.95 -13.52 2.56
N ALA A 55 -0.91 -13.54 1.22
CA ALA A 55 -0.66 -12.36 0.43
C ALA A 55 -1.55 -12.36 -0.82
N GLU A 56 -2.24 -11.25 -1.05
CA GLU A 56 -3.17 -11.08 -2.16
C GLU A 56 -2.97 -9.71 -2.80
N ILE A 57 -3.04 -9.68 -4.13
CA ILE A 57 -3.13 -8.45 -4.92
C ILE A 57 -4.42 -8.53 -5.75
N SER A 58 -5.19 -7.46 -5.80
CA SER A 58 -6.45 -7.44 -6.56
C SER A 58 -6.18 -7.54 -8.06
N ASP A 59 -7.11 -8.17 -8.80
CA ASP A 59 -6.98 -8.39 -10.25
C ASP A 59 -6.81 -7.09 -11.05
N ASP A 60 -7.40 -5.99 -10.56
CA ASP A 60 -7.30 -4.67 -11.18
C ASP A 60 -6.00 -3.91 -10.82
N GLY A 61 -5.22 -4.44 -9.86
CA GLY A 61 -3.99 -3.86 -9.35
C GLY A 61 -4.17 -2.65 -8.43
N TRP A 62 -5.39 -2.36 -7.97
CA TRP A 62 -5.69 -1.19 -7.14
C TRP A 62 -5.47 -1.39 -5.65
N SER A 63 -5.30 -2.64 -5.22
CA SER A 63 -5.07 -2.96 -3.82
C SER A 63 -4.23 -4.22 -3.64
N ALA A 64 -3.54 -4.31 -2.51
CA ALA A 64 -2.89 -5.53 -2.05
C ALA A 64 -2.97 -5.62 -0.53
N THR A 65 -2.92 -6.84 -0.01
CA THR A 65 -2.90 -7.12 1.42
C THR A 65 -1.90 -8.23 1.72
N ILE A 66 -1.18 -8.09 2.82
CA ILE A 66 -0.46 -9.19 3.47
C ILE A 66 -1.05 -9.36 4.87
N THR A 67 -1.34 -10.59 5.24
CA THR A 67 -1.76 -11.00 6.58
C THR A 67 -0.67 -11.87 7.17
N ASN A 68 0.01 -11.39 8.21
CA ASN A 68 1.07 -12.12 8.90
C ASN A 68 0.53 -12.80 10.16
N TYR A 69 0.75 -14.11 10.28
CA TYR A 69 0.37 -14.91 11.45
C TYR A 69 1.58 -15.07 12.38
N ARG A 70 1.57 -14.37 13.52
CA ARG A 70 2.69 -14.36 14.46
C ARG A 70 2.66 -15.57 15.40
N ARG A 71 3.83 -15.93 15.94
CA ARG A 71 3.99 -17.10 16.82
C ARG A 71 3.28 -16.97 18.17
N ASP A 72 3.05 -15.75 18.63
CA ASP A 72 2.30 -15.46 19.86
C ASP A 72 0.77 -15.44 19.61
N GLY A 73 0.34 -15.71 18.38
CA GLY A 73 -1.06 -15.74 17.97
C GLY A 73 -1.62 -14.39 17.57
N SER A 74 -0.81 -13.32 17.56
CA SER A 74 -1.26 -12.05 16.97
C SER A 74 -1.30 -12.14 15.44
N ILE A 75 -2.12 -11.26 14.84
CA ILE A 75 -2.26 -11.12 13.40
C ILE A 75 -1.97 -9.66 13.08
N ASP A 76 -1.02 -9.44 12.17
CA ASP A 76 -0.73 -8.10 11.65
C ASP A 76 -1.12 -8.05 10.17
N HIS A 77 -1.60 -6.90 9.73
CA HIS A 77 -1.88 -6.67 8.32
C HIS A 77 -1.06 -5.50 7.78
N THR A 78 -0.64 -5.67 6.53
CA THR A 78 -0.18 -4.57 5.67
C THR A 78 -1.17 -4.42 4.53
N TRP A 79 -1.62 -3.19 4.28
CA TRP A 79 -2.48 -2.85 3.15
C TRP A 79 -1.82 -1.82 2.25
N TRP A 80 -1.95 -2.06 0.94
CA TRP A 80 -1.70 -1.07 -0.08
C TRP A 80 -2.99 -0.77 -0.83
N THR A 81 -3.24 0.51 -1.07
CA THR A 81 -4.36 0.96 -1.90
C THR A 81 -3.93 2.13 -2.78
N ILE A 82 -4.45 2.18 -4.00
CA ILE A 82 -4.32 3.36 -4.87
C ILE A 82 -5.50 4.29 -4.60
N GLY A 83 -5.20 5.54 -4.28
CA GLY A 83 -6.19 6.62 -4.14
C GLY A 83 -6.07 7.64 -5.27
N ASN A 84 -7.20 8.25 -5.63
CA ASN A 84 -7.23 9.44 -6.48
C ASN A 84 -7.04 10.70 -5.61
N VAL A 85 -6.13 11.58 -5.99
CA VAL A 85 -5.85 12.84 -5.29
C VAL A 85 -6.80 13.91 -5.80
N TYR A 86 -7.76 14.31 -4.95
CA TYR A 86 -8.75 15.33 -5.30
C TYR A 86 -8.45 16.71 -4.71
N GLY A 87 -7.87 16.74 -3.51
CA GLY A 87 -7.59 17.97 -2.76
C GLY A 87 -6.18 18.51 -2.99
N ASP A 88 -6.05 19.82 -2.89
CA ASP A 88 -4.78 20.55 -2.84
C ASP A 88 -4.29 20.77 -1.40
N GLY A 89 -5.13 20.41 -0.41
CA GLY A 89 -4.96 20.76 0.99
C GLY A 89 -5.54 22.14 1.25
N ASP A 90 -6.34 22.27 2.33
CA ASP A 90 -7.13 23.47 2.67
C ASP A 90 -8.42 23.69 1.86
N ASP A 91 -8.85 22.74 1.01
CA ASP A 91 -10.06 22.87 0.17
C ASP A 91 -11.39 22.97 0.96
N PHE A 92 -11.34 22.73 2.27
CA PHE A 92 -12.49 22.74 3.18
C PHE A 92 -12.29 23.64 4.42
N ALA A 93 -11.27 24.50 4.41
CA ALA A 93 -11.03 25.48 5.47
C ALA A 93 -11.83 26.78 5.29
#